data_AF-A0A6H1ZKZ5-F1
#
_entry.id   AF-A0A6H1ZKZ5-F1
#
_cell.length_a   1.000
_cell.length_b   1.000
_cell.length_c   1.000
_cell.angle_alpha   90.00
_cell.angle_beta   90.00
_cell.angle_gamma   90.00
#
_symmetry.space_group_name_H-M   'P 1'
#
loop_
_entity.id
_entity.type
_entity.pdbx_description
1 polymer ?
#
loop_
_entity_poly.entity_id
_entity_poly.type
_entity_poly.pdbx_seq_one_letter_code
_entity_poly.pdbx_strand_id
1 'polypeptide(L)'
;MVVKSKEEAKANFEAAISYIPARYEAGVSKADWATPAKSAQAEKNYADGVSKAVAGKTRQKAIAGVSNEEWKSAAIAKGVPIIGDRIRLSLDKWLGKWGPMYDSVVSKVGTLPPKTTDWRANINTRLVPVVETWKRAAGKT
;
A
#
# COMPACT_ATOMS: atom_id res chain seq x y z
N MET A 1 -40.73 14.06 -18.90
CA MET A 1 -39.52 13.27 -18.58
C MET A 1 -39.87 12.36 -17.42
N VAL A 2 -39.91 11.04 -17.63
CA VAL A 2 -40.20 10.09 -16.54
C VAL A 2 -38.91 9.87 -15.76
N VAL A 3 -38.91 10.23 -14.48
CA VAL A 3 -37.77 10.04 -13.58
C VAL A 3 -37.93 8.68 -12.91
N LYS A 4 -36.90 7.84 -12.97
CA LYS A 4 -36.88 6.52 -12.34
C LYS A 4 -37.05 6.63 -10.83
N SER A 5 -37.72 5.66 -10.22
CA SER A 5 -37.72 5.50 -8.77
C SER A 5 -36.35 5.04 -8.25
N LYS A 6 -36.13 5.15 -6.94
CA LYS A 6 -34.89 4.67 -6.31
C LYS A 6 -34.77 3.15 -6.42
N GLU A 7 -35.90 2.46 -6.37
CA GLU A 7 -36.01 1.00 -6.46
C GLU A 7 -35.67 0.53 -7.88
N GLU A 8 -36.16 1.25 -8.90
CA GLU A 8 -35.79 0.99 -10.30
C GLU A 8 -34.30 1.27 -10.57
N ALA A 9 -33.72 2.31 -9.95
CA ALA A 9 -32.29 2.57 -10.05
C ALA A 9 -31.44 1.46 -9.41
N LYS A 10 -31.84 0.98 -8.22
CA LYS A 10 -31.19 -0.13 -7.52
C LYS A 10 -31.26 -1.43 -8.32
N ALA A 11 -32.44 -1.81 -8.80
CA ALA A 11 -32.62 -3.04 -9.58
C ALA A 11 -31.79 -3.02 -10.87
N ASN A 12 -31.72 -1.87 -11.55
CA ASN A 12 -30.87 -1.70 -12.73
C ASN A 12 -29.37 -1.86 -12.39
N PHE A 13 -28.93 -1.34 -11.24
CA PHE A 13 -27.54 -1.49 -10.82
C PHE A 13 -27.20 -2.92 -10.40
N GLU A 14 -28.13 -3.62 -9.73
CA GLU A 14 -27.97 -5.03 -9.37
C GLU A 14 -27.88 -5.93 -10.60
N ALA A 15 -28.73 -5.71 -11.60
CA ALA A 15 -28.66 -6.44 -12.87
C ALA A 15 -27.28 -6.30 -13.55
N ALA A 16 -26.63 -5.14 -13.39
CA ALA A 16 -25.32 -4.87 -13.96
C ALA A 16 -24.18 -5.74 -13.39
N ILE A 17 -24.36 -6.30 -12.19
CA ILE A 17 -23.38 -7.20 -11.55
C ILE A 17 -23.08 -8.41 -12.44
N SER A 18 -24.07 -8.91 -13.20
CA SER A 18 -23.92 -10.09 -14.05
C SER A 18 -22.96 -9.92 -15.24
N TYR A 19 -22.78 -8.70 -15.74
CA TYR A 19 -22.01 -8.45 -16.97
C TYR A 19 -20.86 -7.45 -16.81
N ILE A 20 -20.85 -6.62 -15.76
CA ILE A 20 -19.74 -5.69 -15.50
C ILE A 20 -18.39 -6.40 -15.33
N PRO A 21 -18.27 -7.52 -14.59
CA PRO A 21 -16.97 -8.18 -14.39
C PRO A 21 -16.30 -8.60 -15.71
N ALA A 22 -17.03 -9.26 -16.61
CA ALA A 22 -16.50 -9.67 -17.91
C ALA A 22 -16.10 -8.49 -18.79
N ARG A 23 -16.89 -7.40 -18.78
CA ARG A 23 -16.55 -6.17 -19.51
C ARG A 23 -15.32 -5.47 -18.93
N TYR A 24 -15.21 -5.44 -17.61
CA TYR A 24 -14.06 -4.88 -16.92
C TYR A 24 -12.79 -5.65 -17.25
N GLU A 25 -12.83 -6.99 -17.16
CA GLU A 25 -11.72 -7.87 -17.54
C GLU A 25 -11.28 -7.64 -19.00
N ALA A 26 -12.24 -7.62 -19.93
CA ALA A 26 -11.94 -7.38 -21.35
C ALA A 26 -11.28 -6.02 -21.61
N GLY A 27 -11.63 -4.99 -20.83
CA GLY A 27 -11.01 -3.67 -20.88
C GLY A 27 -9.61 -3.66 -20.31
N VAL A 28 -9.43 -4.21 -19.09
CA VAL A 28 -8.12 -4.23 -18.40
C VAL A 28 -7.09 -5.05 -19.18
N SER A 29 -7.49 -6.19 -19.76
CA SER A 29 -6.58 -7.04 -20.54
C SER A 29 -6.00 -6.37 -21.79
N LYS A 30 -6.59 -5.27 -22.26
CA LYS A 30 -6.10 -4.47 -23.40
C LYS A 30 -5.41 -3.17 -22.98
N ALA A 31 -5.42 -2.84 -21.69
CA ALA A 31 -4.96 -1.55 -21.22
C ALA A 31 -3.43 -1.51 -21.08
N ASP A 32 -2.78 -0.58 -21.80
CA ASP A 32 -1.42 -0.16 -21.49
C ASP A 32 -1.45 1.06 -20.56
N TRP A 33 -1.59 0.82 -19.27
CA TRP A 33 -1.57 1.90 -18.28
C TRP A 33 -0.15 2.38 -17.99
N ALA A 34 0.85 1.51 -18.11
CA ALA A 34 2.18 1.75 -17.57
C ALA A 34 3.03 2.67 -18.45
N THR A 35 2.96 2.53 -19.77
CA THR A 35 3.71 3.38 -20.71
C THR A 35 3.35 4.86 -20.55
N PRO A 36 2.07 5.29 -20.66
CA PRO A 36 1.73 6.70 -20.47
C PRO A 36 2.01 7.18 -19.04
N ALA A 37 1.78 6.34 -18.03
CA ALA A 37 2.01 6.71 -16.62
C ALA A 37 3.48 6.97 -16.28
N LYS A 38 4.43 6.30 -16.94
CA LYS A 38 5.88 6.49 -16.74
C LYS A 38 6.48 7.62 -17.58
N SER A 39 5.67 8.31 -18.40
CA SER A 39 6.17 9.38 -19.27
C SER A 39 6.60 10.62 -18.48
N ALA A 40 7.55 11.39 -19.04
CA ALA A 40 7.96 12.67 -18.47
C ALA A 40 6.78 13.66 -18.34
N GLN A 41 5.81 13.59 -19.26
CA GLN A 41 4.61 14.44 -19.18
C GLN A 41 3.72 14.05 -17.99
N ALA A 42 3.61 12.76 -17.66
CA ALA A 42 2.87 12.32 -16.48
C ALA A 42 3.54 12.82 -15.19
N GLU A 43 4.86 12.76 -15.10
CA GLU A 43 5.62 13.32 -13.96
C GLU A 43 5.38 14.83 -13.82
N LYS A 44 5.43 15.58 -14.93
CA LYS A 44 5.12 17.02 -14.93
C LYS A 44 3.69 17.30 -14.42
N ASN A 45 2.70 16.58 -14.94
CA ASN A 45 1.31 16.73 -14.53
C ASN A 45 1.12 16.43 -13.02
N TYR A 46 1.82 15.41 -12.52
CA TYR A 46 1.83 15.09 -11.09
C TYR A 46 2.41 16.24 -10.27
N ALA A 47 3.58 16.75 -10.63
CA ALA A 47 4.24 17.86 -9.94
C ALA A 47 3.36 19.12 -9.89
N ASP A 48 2.74 19.48 -11.01
CA ASP A 48 1.82 20.63 -11.10
C ASP A 48 0.59 20.44 -10.20
N GLY A 49 -0.01 19.24 -10.23
CA GLY A 49 -1.17 18.89 -9.43
C GLY A 49 -0.89 18.93 -7.92
N VAL A 50 0.24 18.35 -7.48
CA VAL A 50 0.67 18.37 -6.08
C VAL A 50 0.93 19.80 -5.63
N SER A 51 1.61 20.61 -6.44
CA SER A 51 1.88 22.02 -6.12
C SER A 51 0.59 22.80 -5.88
N LYS A 52 -0.42 22.62 -6.74
CA LYS A 52 -1.76 23.21 -6.57
C LYS A 52 -2.47 22.68 -5.32
N ALA A 53 -2.38 21.38 -5.05
CA ALA A 53 -2.99 20.75 -3.87
C ALA A 53 -2.41 21.31 -2.56
N VAL A 54 -1.08 21.47 -2.51
CA VAL A 54 -0.37 22.07 -1.38
C VAL A 54 -0.78 23.53 -1.19
N ALA A 55 -0.69 24.33 -2.25
CA ALA A 55 -1.08 25.74 -2.21
C ALA A 55 -2.55 25.93 -1.78
N GLY A 56 -3.44 25.06 -2.28
CA GLY A 56 -4.87 25.08 -1.97
C GLY A 56 -5.25 24.43 -0.64
N LYS A 57 -4.31 23.81 0.08
CA LYS A 57 -4.54 23.00 1.29
C LYS A 57 -5.65 21.97 1.11
N THR A 58 -5.72 21.35 -0.07
CA THR A 58 -6.86 20.51 -0.48
C THR A 58 -7.08 19.33 0.48
N ARG A 59 -6.00 18.68 0.93
CA ARG A 59 -6.06 17.60 1.92
C ARG A 59 -6.73 18.04 3.22
N GLN A 60 -6.34 19.19 3.77
CA GLN A 60 -6.90 19.68 5.04
C GLN A 60 -8.40 19.94 4.90
N LYS A 61 -8.80 20.59 3.80
CA LYS A 61 -10.21 20.90 3.52
C LYS A 61 -11.05 19.63 3.35
N ALA A 62 -10.55 18.64 2.64
CA ALA A 62 -11.26 17.37 2.44
C ALA A 62 -11.41 16.59 3.76
N ILE A 63 -10.36 16.51 4.57
CA ILE A 63 -10.41 15.80 5.87
C ILE A 63 -11.37 16.49 6.85
N ALA A 64 -11.49 17.83 6.81
CA ALA A 64 -12.45 18.55 7.62
C ALA A 64 -13.92 18.16 7.33
N GLY A 65 -14.19 17.55 6.18
CA GLY A 65 -15.51 17.06 5.80
C GLY A 65 -15.87 15.66 6.31
N VAL A 66 -14.97 14.97 7.05
CA VAL A 66 -15.21 13.61 7.55
C VAL A 66 -15.03 13.59 9.06
N SER A 67 -16.05 13.12 9.79
CA SER A 67 -15.92 12.93 11.23
C SER A 67 -15.09 11.69 11.57
N ASN A 68 -14.51 11.69 12.77
CA ASN A 68 -13.75 10.54 13.27
C ASN A 68 -14.64 9.28 13.40
N GLU A 69 -15.89 9.47 13.80
CA GLU A 69 -16.87 8.40 14.00
C GLU A 69 -17.32 7.80 12.67
N GLU A 70 -17.54 8.64 11.65
CA GLU A 70 -17.84 8.18 10.29
C GLU A 70 -16.69 7.34 9.73
N TRP A 71 -15.44 7.82 9.89
CA TRP A 71 -14.26 7.08 9.47
C TRP A 71 -14.13 5.72 10.18
N LYS A 72 -14.26 5.69 11.50
CA LYS A 72 -14.19 4.44 12.30
C LYS A 72 -15.25 3.44 11.84
N SER A 73 -16.49 3.89 11.71
CA SER A 73 -17.62 3.06 11.33
C SER A 73 -17.42 2.45 9.94
N ALA A 74 -16.99 3.26 8.97
CA ALA A 74 -16.71 2.78 7.62
C ALA A 74 -15.51 1.81 7.57
N ALA A 75 -14.44 2.10 8.31
CA ALA A 75 -13.25 1.26 8.37
C ALA A 75 -13.56 -0.12 8.96
N ILE A 76 -14.36 -0.18 10.03
CA ILE A 76 -14.80 -1.45 10.64
C ILE A 76 -15.68 -2.22 9.66
N ALA A 77 -16.76 -1.59 9.18
CA ALA A 77 -17.77 -2.27 8.36
C ALA A 77 -17.21 -2.82 7.04
N LYS A 78 -16.26 -2.10 6.40
CA LYS A 78 -15.70 -2.47 5.10
C LYS A 78 -14.37 -3.21 5.19
N GLY A 79 -13.55 -2.90 6.20
CA GLY A 79 -12.19 -3.40 6.32
C GLY A 79 -12.10 -4.75 7.03
N VAL A 80 -12.77 -4.90 8.19
CA VAL A 80 -12.70 -6.12 9.02
C VAL A 80 -13.07 -7.38 8.22
N PRO A 81 -14.13 -7.40 7.39
CA PRO A 81 -14.51 -8.61 6.68
C PRO A 81 -13.47 -9.14 5.68
N ILE A 82 -12.55 -8.29 5.19
CA ILE A 82 -11.66 -8.64 4.06
C ILE A 82 -10.17 -8.58 4.38
N ILE A 83 -9.77 -7.95 5.49
CA ILE A 83 -8.35 -7.72 5.78
C ILE A 83 -7.56 -9.04 5.96
N GLY A 84 -8.15 -10.05 6.60
CA GLY A 84 -7.53 -11.36 6.78
C GLY A 84 -7.22 -12.05 5.46
N ASP A 85 -8.18 -12.07 4.52
CA ASP A 85 -7.99 -12.69 3.21
C ASP A 85 -6.96 -11.96 2.36
N ARG A 86 -6.96 -10.63 2.39
CA ARG A 86 -5.94 -9.82 1.70
C ARG A 86 -4.53 -10.06 2.24
N ILE A 87 -4.40 -10.25 3.56
CA ILE A 87 -3.12 -10.63 4.18
C ILE A 87 -2.71 -12.01 3.67
N ARG A 88 -3.58 -13.02 3.74
CA ARG A 88 -3.28 -14.39 3.27
C ARG A 88 -2.80 -14.41 1.82
N LEU A 89 -3.52 -13.73 0.92
CA LEU A 89 -3.15 -13.62 -0.49
C LEU A 89 -1.81 -12.90 -0.74
N SER A 90 -1.33 -12.14 0.24
CA SER A 90 -0.08 -11.40 0.15
C SER A 90 1.09 -12.09 0.85
N LEU A 91 0.87 -13.20 1.57
CA LEU A 91 1.90 -13.86 2.37
C LEU A 91 3.09 -14.31 1.55
N ASP A 92 2.87 -14.93 0.39
CA ASP A 92 3.97 -15.41 -0.46
C ASP A 92 4.80 -14.24 -1.02
N LYS A 93 4.15 -13.15 -1.42
CA LYS A 93 4.84 -11.93 -1.86
C LYS A 93 5.62 -11.29 -0.71
N TRP A 94 5.04 -11.27 0.49
CA TRP A 94 5.72 -10.77 1.68
C TRP A 94 6.94 -11.64 1.98
N LEU A 95 6.81 -12.96 2.02
CA LEU A 95 7.89 -13.90 2.27
C LEU A 95 8.98 -13.81 1.20
N GLY A 96 8.62 -13.80 -0.09
CA GLY A 96 9.58 -13.72 -1.18
C GLY A 96 10.36 -12.41 -1.23
N LYS A 97 9.81 -11.29 -0.72
CA LYS A 97 10.50 -10.01 -0.68
C LYS A 97 11.24 -9.77 0.63
N TRP A 98 10.63 -10.13 1.76
CA TRP A 98 11.15 -9.86 3.10
C TRP A 98 12.02 -10.98 3.63
N GLY A 99 11.65 -12.24 3.37
CA GLY A 99 12.35 -13.45 3.83
C GLY A 99 13.86 -13.40 3.57
N PRO A 100 14.32 -13.13 2.33
CA PRO A 100 15.77 -13.06 2.05
C PRO A 100 16.51 -12.00 2.88
N MET A 101 15.85 -10.87 3.19
CA MET A 101 16.45 -9.85 4.05
C MET A 101 16.57 -10.34 5.49
N TYR A 102 15.52 -10.98 5.99
CA TYR A 102 15.50 -11.56 7.32
C TYR A 102 16.53 -12.68 7.47
N ASP A 103 16.63 -13.58 6.49
CA ASP A 103 17.58 -14.70 6.49
C ASP A 103 19.03 -14.19 6.52
N SER A 104 19.34 -13.15 5.74
CA SER A 104 20.66 -12.49 5.76
C SER A 104 21.02 -11.96 7.15
N VAL A 105 20.05 -11.33 7.82
CA VAL A 105 20.23 -10.77 9.16
C VAL A 105 20.38 -11.87 10.21
N VAL A 106 19.53 -12.90 10.17
CA VAL A 106 19.61 -14.02 11.11
C VAL A 106 20.94 -14.75 10.97
N SER A 107 21.39 -15.00 9.74
CA SER A 107 22.72 -15.55 9.46
C SER A 107 23.82 -14.69 10.07
N LYS A 108 23.77 -13.35 9.90
CA LYS A 108 24.73 -12.45 10.52
C LYS A 108 24.70 -12.55 12.04
N VAL A 109 23.51 -12.51 12.66
CA VAL A 109 23.34 -12.56 14.12
C VAL A 109 23.98 -13.81 14.72
N GLY A 110 23.89 -14.96 14.03
CA GLY A 110 24.51 -16.21 14.44
C GLY A 110 26.04 -16.18 14.48
N THR A 111 26.68 -15.20 13.84
CA THR A 111 28.15 -15.06 13.79
C THR A 111 28.71 -13.97 14.72
N LEU A 112 27.83 -13.24 15.44
CA LEU A 112 28.26 -12.10 16.25
C LEU A 112 28.88 -12.55 17.58
N PRO A 113 29.95 -11.86 18.06
CA PRO A 113 30.59 -12.16 19.35
C PRO A 113 29.61 -12.08 20.53
N PRO A 114 29.75 -12.89 21.59
CA PRO A 114 28.86 -12.85 22.75
C PRO A 114 28.75 -11.44 23.33
N LYS A 115 27.59 -11.12 23.93
CA LYS A 115 27.40 -9.83 24.60
C LYS A 115 28.35 -9.70 25.79
N THR A 116 28.80 -8.48 26.05
CA THR A 116 29.60 -8.11 27.21
C THR A 116 28.80 -7.20 28.15
N THR A 117 29.35 -6.87 29.32
CA THR A 117 28.78 -5.86 30.22
C THR A 117 29.01 -4.43 29.74
N ASP A 118 29.96 -4.21 28.83
CA ASP A 118 30.17 -2.91 28.18
C ASP A 118 29.14 -2.70 27.06
N TRP A 119 28.24 -1.75 27.28
CA TRP A 119 27.21 -1.39 26.32
C TRP A 119 27.80 -0.83 25.01
N ARG A 120 28.94 -0.11 25.04
CA ARG A 120 29.58 0.42 23.83
C ARG A 120 30.15 -0.70 22.99
N ALA A 121 30.84 -1.65 23.62
CA ALA A 121 31.31 -2.85 22.95
C ALA A 121 30.15 -3.61 22.28
N ASN A 122 29.01 -3.77 22.96
CA ASN A 122 27.83 -4.42 22.37
C ASN A 122 27.25 -3.67 21.16
N ILE A 123 27.19 -2.34 21.21
CA ILE A 123 26.74 -1.53 20.07
C ILE A 123 27.66 -1.76 18.86
N ASN A 124 28.97 -1.60 19.05
CA ASN A 124 29.93 -1.64 17.96
C ASN A 124 30.09 -3.05 17.38
N THR A 125 30.11 -4.07 18.22
CA THR A 125 30.39 -5.45 17.79
C THR A 125 29.15 -6.26 17.40
N ARG A 126 27.95 -5.79 17.76
CA ARG A 126 26.70 -6.49 17.43
C ARG A 126 25.67 -5.62 16.71
N LEU A 127 25.28 -4.48 17.28
CA LEU A 127 24.18 -3.68 16.72
C LEU A 127 24.54 -3.09 15.35
N VAL A 128 25.70 -2.43 15.24
CA VAL A 128 26.14 -1.81 13.98
C VAL A 128 26.18 -2.84 12.84
N PRO A 129 26.84 -4.01 12.99
CA PRO A 129 26.83 -5.04 11.95
C PRO A 129 25.44 -5.55 11.54
N VAL A 130 24.48 -5.61 12.48
CA VAL A 130 23.10 -6.02 12.17
C VAL A 130 22.38 -4.95 11.35
N VAL A 131 22.53 -3.68 11.73
CA VAL A 131 21.92 -2.55 11.01
C VAL A 131 22.50 -2.43 9.60
N GLU A 132 23.82 -2.57 9.45
CA GLU A 132 24.48 -2.60 8.13
C GLU A 132 23.96 -3.74 7.25
N THR A 133 23.75 -4.92 7.84
CA THR A 133 23.19 -6.08 7.13
C THR A 133 21.75 -5.79 6.66
N TRP A 134 20.91 -5.21 7.51
CA TRP A 134 19.55 -4.78 7.14
C TRP A 134 19.56 -3.75 6.00
N LYS A 135 20.43 -2.75 6.08
CA LYS A 135 20.57 -1.69 5.06
C LYS A 135 20.95 -2.31 3.72
N ARG A 136 22.01 -3.12 3.70
CA ARG A 136 22.50 -3.82 2.51
C ARG A 136 21.43 -4.73 1.91
N ALA A 137 20.77 -5.54 2.72
CA ALA A 137 19.73 -6.45 2.27
C ALA A 137 18.51 -5.72 1.69
N ALA A 138 18.21 -4.51 2.18
CA ALA A 138 17.16 -3.64 1.65
C ALA A 138 17.59 -2.84 0.40
N GLY A 139 18.80 -3.04 -0.12
CA GLY A 139 19.35 -2.27 -1.26
C GLY A 139 19.62 -0.80 -0.93
N LYS A 140 19.81 -0.48 0.35
CA LYS A 140 20.10 0.87 0.83
C LYS A 140 21.55 0.88 1.32
N THR A 141 22.41 1.66 0.69
CA THR A 141 23.76 1.97 1.22
C THR A 141 23.66 2.95 2.36
#